data_AF-A0A800K743-F1
#
_entry.id   AF-A0A800K743-F1
#
_cell.length_a   1.000
_cell.length_b   1.000
_cell.length_c   1.000
_cell.angle_alpha   90.00
_cell.angle_beta   90.00
_cell.angle_gamma   90.00
#
_symmetry.space_group_name_H-M   'P 1'
#
loop_
_entity.id
_entity.type
_entity.pdbx_description
1 polymer ?
#
loop_
_entity_poly.entity_id
_entity_poly.type
_entity_poly.pdbx_seq_one_letter_code
_entity_poly.pdbx_strand_id
1 'polypeptide(L)' 'MDAWLERTGHKRGATIDLAQMWALVQPWYADRLAPEWRGRSAREAQAIMDDVGLTGEFWRLV' A
#
# COMPACT_ATOMS: atom_id res chain seq x y z
N MET A 1 -11.87 11.45 12.75
CA MET A 1 -10.44 11.32 12.40
C MET A 1 -9.76 12.69 12.41
N ASP A 2 -10.31 13.68 11.70
CA ASP A 2 -9.77 15.05 11.63
C ASP A 2 -9.48 15.69 12.99
N ALA A 3 -10.48 15.74 13.88
CA ALA A 3 -10.33 16.34 15.20
C ALA A 3 -9.20 15.70 16.06
N TRP A 4 -8.91 14.42 15.85
CA TRP A 4 -7.80 13.75 16.53
C TRP A 4 -6.45 14.11 15.91
N LEU A 5 -6.35 14.19 14.59
CA LEU A 5 -5.14 14.63 13.87
C LEU A 5 -4.78 16.07 14.25
N GLU A 6 -5.77 16.96 14.27
CA GLU A 6 -5.61 18.36 14.69
C GLU A 6 -5.09 18.46 16.13
N ARG A 7 -5.72 17.74 17.07
CA ARG A 7 -5.33 17.77 18.49
C ARG A 7 -3.94 17.21 18.75
N THR A 8 -3.45 16.29 17.91
CA THR A 8 -2.18 15.59 18.12
C THR A 8 -1.06 16.09 17.22
N GLY A 9 -1.34 16.99 16.28
CA GLY A 9 -0.36 17.53 15.33
C GLY A 9 0.11 16.55 14.25
N HIS A 10 -0.60 15.43 14.04
CA HIS A 10 -0.24 14.46 13.02
C HIS A 10 -0.77 14.89 11.64
N LYS A 11 0.04 14.69 10.60
CA LYS A 11 -0.40 14.86 9.21
C LYS A 11 -1.33 13.72 8.80
N ARG A 12 -2.36 14.04 8.02
CA ARG A 12 -3.21 13.06 7.37
C ARG A 12 -2.37 12.26 6.36
N GLY A 13 -2.40 10.94 6.47
CA GLY A 13 -1.82 10.02 5.47
C GLY A 13 -2.73 9.83 4.27
N ALA A 14 -2.53 8.77 3.51
CA ALA A 14 -3.46 8.39 2.44
C ALA A 14 -4.61 7.52 2.97
N THR A 15 -5.77 7.64 2.35
CA THR A 15 -6.91 6.74 2.53
C THR A 15 -7.31 6.20 1.17
N ILE A 16 -7.69 4.93 1.12
CA ILE A 16 -8.17 4.24 -0.09
C ILE A 16 -9.51 3.60 0.23
N ASP A 17 -10.33 3.36 -0.79
CA ASP A 17 -11.57 2.63 -0.59
C ASP A 17 -11.34 1.11 -0.53
N LEU A 18 -12.41 0.37 -0.22
CA LEU A 18 -12.36 -1.09 -0.11
C LEU A 18 -12.02 -1.76 -1.45
N ALA A 19 -12.47 -1.21 -2.57
CA ALA A 19 -12.22 -1.81 -3.89
C ALA A 19 -10.73 -1.70 -4.25
N GLN A 20 -10.10 -0.56 -3.96
CA GLN A 20 -8.69 -0.34 -4.17
C GLN A 20 -7.83 -1.16 -3.19
N MET A 21 -8.26 -1.30 -1.93
CA MET A 21 -7.62 -2.22 -0.98
C MET A 21 -7.71 -3.67 -1.48
N TRP A 22 -8.86 -4.09 -2.00
CA TRP A 22 -9.04 -5.42 -2.56
C TRP A 22 -8.15 -5.66 -3.79
N ALA A 23 -8.07 -4.68 -4.68
CA ALA A 23 -7.18 -4.71 -5.84
C ALA A 23 -5.71 -4.87 -5.44
N LEU A 24 -5.26 -4.24 -4.34
CA LEU A 24 -3.91 -4.39 -3.80
C LEU A 24 -3.66 -5.79 -3.22
N VAL A 25 -4.56 -6.30 -2.36
CA VAL A 25 -4.28 -7.55 -1.61
C VAL A 25 -4.20 -8.78 -2.50
N GLN A 26 -4.94 -8.79 -3.62
CA GLN A 26 -4.93 -9.91 -4.58
C GLN A 26 -3.51 -10.23 -5.09
N PRO A 27 -2.80 -9.32 -5.80
CA PRO A 27 -1.43 -9.55 -6.25
C PRO A 27 -0.43 -9.60 -5.08
N TRP A 28 -0.72 -8.93 -3.96
CA TRP A 28 0.18 -8.92 -2.80
C TRP A 28 0.27 -10.28 -2.09
N TYR A 29 -0.78 -11.09 -2.15
CA TYR A 29 -0.84 -12.40 -1.49
C TYR A 29 -0.86 -13.59 -2.46
N ALA A 30 -0.96 -13.36 -3.77
CA ALA A 30 -1.12 -14.39 -4.79
C ALA A 30 -0.11 -15.55 -4.71
N ASP A 31 1.15 -15.24 -4.38
CA ASP A 31 2.28 -16.17 -4.34
C ASP A 31 2.78 -16.46 -2.92
N ARG A 32 2.13 -15.92 -1.88
CA ARG A 32 2.70 -15.89 -0.52
C ARG A 32 2.85 -17.27 0.13
N LEU A 33 2.15 -18.27 -0.38
CA LEU A 33 2.24 -19.66 0.09
C LEU A 33 3.14 -20.54 -0.80
N ALA A 34 3.73 -19.97 -1.85
CA ALA A 34 4.63 -20.70 -2.72
C ALA A 34 5.94 -21.04 -1.96
N PRO A 35 6.49 -22.26 -2.10
CA PRO A 35 7.74 -22.66 -1.43
C PRO A 35 8.93 -21.74 -1.73
N GLU A 36 8.95 -21.17 -2.93
CA GLU A 36 9.95 -20.23 -3.43
C GLU A 36 9.72 -18.78 -3.01
N TRP A 37 8.60 -18.49 -2.33
CA TRP A 37 8.27 -17.14 -1.93
C TRP A 37 9.35 -16.55 -1.01
N ARG A 38 9.75 -15.34 -1.35
CA ARG A 38 10.59 -14.47 -0.53
C ARG A 38 9.89 -13.14 -0.35
N GLY A 39 10.35 -12.36 0.62
CA GLY A 39 9.94 -10.96 0.73
C GLY A 39 10.11 -10.21 -0.60
N ARG A 40 9.18 -9.31 -0.89
CA ARG A 40 9.23 -8.42 -2.05
C ARG A 40 10.29 -7.34 -1.81
N SER A 41 11.10 -7.08 -2.83
CA SER A 41 11.94 -5.88 -2.90
C SER A 41 11.08 -4.62 -3.01
N ALA A 42 11.65 -3.46 -2.70
CA ALA A 42 10.97 -2.17 -2.87
C ALA A 42 10.47 -1.98 -4.32
N ARG A 43 11.26 -2.42 -5.31
CA ARG A 43 10.87 -2.37 -6.72
C ARG A 43 9.66 -3.26 -7.04
N GLU A 44 9.64 -4.50 -6.55
CA GLU A 44 8.52 -5.44 -6.77
C GLU A 44 7.24 -4.95 -6.09
N ALA A 45 7.37 -4.42 -4.87
CA ALA A 45 6.24 -3.84 -4.14
C ALA A 45 5.72 -2.55 -4.80
N GLN A 46 6.61 -1.67 -5.26
CA GLN A 46 6.23 -0.43 -5.96
C GLN A 46 5.45 -0.74 -7.23
N ALA A 47 5.87 -1.73 -8.01
CA ALA A 47 5.17 -2.12 -9.24
C ALA A 47 3.71 -2.53 -8.94
N ILE A 48 3.49 -3.31 -7.87
CA ILE A 48 2.13 -3.69 -7.46
C ILE A 48 1.31 -2.47 -7.02
N MET A 49 1.90 -1.52 -6.30
CA MET A 49 1.23 -0.29 -5.89
C MET A 49 0.85 0.58 -7.09
N ASP A 50 1.77 0.74 -8.04
CA ASP A 50 1.55 1.54 -9.26
C ASP A 50 0.43 0.92 -10.12
N ASP A 51 0.43 -0.41 -10.28
CA ASP A 51 -0.59 -1.14 -11.07
C ASP A 51 -2.01 -0.99 -10.52
N VAL A 52 -2.16 -0.83 -9.19
CA VAL A 52 -3.47 -0.64 -8.54
C VAL A 52 -3.79 0.83 -8.25
N GLY A 53 -3.02 1.75 -8.84
CA GLY A 53 -3.24 3.19 -8.80
C GLY A 53 -2.78 3.88 -7.50
N LEU A 54 -2.05 3.18 -6.64
CA LEU A 54 -1.44 3.72 -5.42
C LEU A 54 -0.16 4.48 -5.78
N THR A 55 -0.35 5.67 -6.33
CA THR A 55 0.73 6.53 -6.81
C THR A 55 0.84 7.81 -5.97
N GLY A 56 1.99 8.48 -6.02
CA GLY A 56 2.26 9.72 -5.28
C GLY A 56 3.32 9.57 -4.21
N GLU A 57 3.66 10.66 -3.53
CA GLU A 57 4.77 10.70 -2.56
C GLU A 57 4.56 9.73 -1.39
N PHE A 58 3.33 9.62 -0.87
CA PHE A 58 3.00 8.71 0.23
C PHE A 58 3.26 7.23 -0.11
N TRP A 59 3.07 6.84 -1.37
CA TRP A 59 3.17 5.45 -1.83
C TRP A 59 4.53 5.11 -2.44
N ARG A 60 5.48 6.05 -2.43
CA ARG A 60 6.82 5.82 -2.97
C ARG A 60 7.67 5.07 -1.96
N LEU A 61 8.09 3.86 -2.33
CA LEU A 61 9.01 3.05 -1.54
C LEU A 61 10.46 3.47 -1.83
N VAL A 62 11.28 3.55 -0.77
CA VAL A 62 12.72 3.85 -0.81
C VAL A 62 13.56 2.64 -0.40
#